data_AF-A0A0C9TKS5-F1
#
_entry.id   AF-A0A0C9TKS5-F1
#
_cell.length_a   1.000
_cell.length_b   1.000
_cell.length_c   1.000
_cell.angle_alpha   90.00
_cell.angle_beta   90.00
_cell.angle_gamma   90.00
#
_symmetry.space_group_name_H-M   'P 1'
#
loop_
_entity.id
_entity.type
_entity.pdbx_description
1 polymer ?
#
loop_
_entity_poly.entity_id
_entity_poly.type
_entity_poly.pdbx_seq_one_letter_code
_entity_poly.pdbx_strand_id
1 'polypeptide(L)' 'LLHVAQGIRHCGPIWTTWTFYMERFCGMLQRGIRSRACPWSNLNKSLLHMVYLEQLAVCYNLSDEL' A
#
# COMPACT_ATOMS: atom_id res chain seq x y z
N LEU A 1 -3.06 -18.98 15.12
CA LEU A 1 -2.22 -18.33 16.15
C LEU A 1 -0.86 -19.00 16.38
N LEU A 2 -0.69 -20.31 16.14
CA LEU A 2 0.58 -21.02 16.40
C LEU A 2 1.81 -20.47 15.64
N HIS A 3 1.61 -19.97 14.41
CA HIS A 3 2.71 -19.44 13.58
C HIS A 3 3.17 -18.03 13.93
N VAL A 4 2.43 -17.30 14.76
CA VAL A 4 2.77 -15.90 15.11
C VAL A 4 4.12 -15.84 15.83
N ALA A 5 4.40 -16.80 16.72
CA ALA A 5 5.69 -16.86 17.43
C ALA A 5 6.88 -17.26 16.53
N GLN A 6 6.65 -18.00 15.44
CA GLN A 6 7.68 -18.30 14.44
C GLN A 6 7.92 -17.08 13.53
N GLY A 7 6.85 -16.39 13.12
CA GLY A 7 6.92 -15.15 12.36
C GLY A 7 7.64 -14.04 13.12
N ILE A 8 7.39 -13.88 14.42
CA ILE A 8 8.07 -12.88 15.26
C ILE A 8 9.57 -13.17 15.38
N ARG A 9 9.96 -14.45 15.45
CA ARG A 9 11.38 -14.84 15.51
C ARG A 9 12.13 -14.63 14.19
N HIS A 10 11.47 -14.80 13.05
CA HIS A 10 12.08 -14.63 11.73
C HIS A 10 12.06 -13.18 11.24
N CYS A 11 10.96 -12.45 11.45
CA CYS A 11 10.74 -11.12 10.88
C CYS A 11 10.75 -9.98 11.92
N GLY A 12 10.93 -10.31 13.20
CA GLY A 12 10.79 -9.36 14.30
C GLY A 12 9.35 -9.17 14.76
N PRO A 13 9.12 -8.36 15.80
CA PRO A 13 7.78 -8.08 16.31
C PRO A 13 6.88 -7.54 15.21
N ILE A 14 5.66 -8.07 15.11
CA ILE A 14 4.69 -7.71 14.06
C ILE A 14 4.44 -6.20 13.96
N TRP A 15 4.50 -5.49 15.09
CA TRP A 15 4.35 -4.04 15.13
C TRP A 15 5.46 -3.32 14.36
N THR A 16 6.69 -3.84 14.38
CA THR A 16 7.83 -3.24 13.67
C THR A 16 7.65 -3.36 12.16
N THR A 17 7.26 -4.54 11.68
CA THR A 17 6.97 -4.78 10.26
C THR A 17 5.78 -3.93 9.80
N TRP A 18 4.73 -3.85 10.63
CA TRP A 18 3.56 -3.05 10.34
C TRP A 18 3.88 -1.55 10.31
N THR A 19 4.63 -1.04 11.29
CA THR A 19 5.05 0.37 11.33
C THR A 19 5.90 0.73 10.11
N PHE A 20 6.86 -0.12 9.72
CA PHE A 20 7.66 0.10 8.52
C PHE A 20 6.79 0.16 7.25
N TYR A 21 5.85 -0.78 7.09
CA TYR A 21 4.93 -0.79 5.95
C TYR A 21 4.05 0.46 5.93
N MET A 22 3.48 0.81 7.09
CA MET A 22 2.60 1.97 7.24
C MET A 22 3.33 3.29 7.02
N GLU A 23 4.58 3.44 7.46
CA GLU A 23 5.37 4.65 7.17
C GLU A 23 5.57 4.85 5.68
N ARG A 24 5.91 3.79 4.94
CA ARG A 24 6.05 3.83 3.48
C ARG A 24 4.73 4.14 2.80
N PHE A 25 3.65 3.50 3.25
CA PHE A 25 2.32 3.72 2.71
C PHE A 25 1.83 5.15 2.96
N CYS A 26 1.92 5.65 4.19
CA CYS A 26 1.59 7.03 4.55
C CYS A 26 2.46 8.04 3.79
N GLY A 27 3.75 7.77 3.59
CA GLY A 27 4.63 8.60 2.77
C GLY A 27 4.20 8.65 1.30
N MET A 28 3.75 7.53 0.73
CA MET A 28 3.16 7.50 -0.61
C MET A 28 1.87 8.34 -0.66
N LEU A 29 0.97 8.18 0.31
CA LEU A 29 -0.27 8.95 0.40
C LEU A 29 0.00 10.45 0.48
N GLN A 30 0.95 10.87 1.33
CA GLN A 30 1.33 12.27 1.49
C GLN A 30 1.81 12.89 0.16
N ARG A 31 2.58 12.15 -0.64
CA ARG A 31 2.99 12.61 -1.98
C ARG A 31 1.81 12.76 -2.96
N GLY A 32 0.75 11.97 -2.77
CA GLY A 32 -0.49 12.06 -3.55
C GLY A 32 -1.36 13.28 -3.22
N ILE A 33 -1.16 13.91 -2.06
CA ILE A 33 -1.89 15.12 -1.63
C ILE A 33 -1.29 16.35 -2.32
N ARG A 34 -1.54 16.50 -3.62
CA ARG A 34 -1.13 17.67 -4.42
C ARG A 34 -2.18 18.78 -4.47
N SER A 35 -3.45 18.45 -4.20
CA SER A 35 -4.57 19.39 -4.30
C SER A 35 -4.72 20.21 -3.02
N ARG A 36 -4.74 21.55 -3.15
CA ARG A 36 -4.95 22.48 -2.02
C ARG A 36 -6.42 22.75 -1.72
N ALA A 37 -7.32 22.51 -2.67
CA ALA A 37 -8.75 22.80 -2.53
C ALA A 37 -9.54 21.59 -1.99
N CYS A 38 -9.32 20.40 -2.56
CA CYS A 38 -10.02 19.17 -2.19
C CYS A 38 -9.02 18.01 -1.99
N PRO A 39 -8.14 18.08 -0.97
CA PRO A 39 -7.05 17.13 -0.78
C PRO A 39 -7.55 15.69 -0.65
N TRP A 40 -8.58 15.45 0.18
CA TRP A 40 -9.08 14.11 0.48
C TRP A 40 -9.85 13.47 -0.67
N SER A 41 -10.70 14.24 -1.36
CA SER A 41 -11.45 13.74 -2.52
C SER A 41 -10.51 13.36 -3.67
N ASN A 42 -9.47 14.17 -3.91
CA ASN A 42 -8.48 13.88 -4.95
C ASN A 42 -7.57 12.72 -4.57
N LEU A 43 -7.18 12.60 -3.30
CA LEU A 43 -6.43 11.45 -2.81
C LEU A 43 -7.21 10.15 -3.00
N ASN A 44 -8.50 10.14 -2.64
CA ASN A 44 -9.35 8.96 -2.79
C ASN A 44 -9.49 8.54 -4.26
N LYS A 45 -9.72 9.50 -5.17
CA LYS A 45 -9.74 9.22 -6.61
C LYS A 45 -8.41 8.66 -7.11
N SER A 46 -7.29 9.25 -6.69
CA SER A 46 -5.95 8.77 -7.07
C SER A 46 -5.70 7.35 -6.62
N LEU A 47 -6.09 6.99 -5.39
CA LEU A 47 -6.01 5.62 -4.87
C LEU A 47 -6.90 4.67 -5.66
N LEU A 48 -8.15 5.04 -5.93
CA LEU A 48 -9.06 4.22 -6.73
C LEU A 48 -8.50 3.94 -8.13
N HIS A 49 -7.93 4.95 -8.79
CA HIS A 49 -7.28 4.75 -10.08
C HIS A 49 -6.08 3.81 -10.00
N MET A 50 -5.24 3.91 -8.96
CA MET A 50 -4.11 2.98 -8.76
C MET A 50 -4.60 1.54 -8.60
N VAL A 51 -5.61 1.32 -7.76
CA VAL A 51 -6.17 -0.02 -7.52
C VAL A 51 -6.82 -0.60 -8.78
N TYR A 52 -7.53 0.23 -9.57
CA TYR A 52 -8.07 -0.24 -10.84
C TYR A 52 -6.99 -0.66 -11.82
N LEU A 53 -5.89 0.09 -11.92
CA LEU A 53 -4.76 -0.28 -12.78
C LEU A 53 -4.10 -1.58 -12.31
N GLU A 54 -3.91 -1.76 -11.00
CA GLU A 54 -3.38 -2.98 -10.42
C GLU A 54 -4.30 -4.18 -10.70
N GLN A 55 -5.61 -4.01 -10.50
CA GLN A 55 -6.60 -5.04 -10.81
C GLN A 55 -6.61 -5.40 -12.29
N LEU A 56 -6.53 -4.42 -13.19
CA LEU A 56 -6.43 -4.67 -14.62
C LEU A 56 -5.13 -5.41 -14.97
N ALA A 57 -4.00 -5.00 -14.40
CA ALA A 57 -2.71 -5.67 -14.60
C ALA A 57 -2.79 -7.16 -14.20
N VAL A 58 -3.46 -7.46 -13.08
CA VAL A 58 -3.70 -8.84 -12.62
C VAL A 58 -4.67 -9.58 -13.55
N CYS A 59 -5.79 -8.97 -13.93
CA CYS A 59 -6.80 -9.60 -14.79
C CYS A 59 -6.25 -9.97 -16.18
N TYR A 60 -5.35 -9.15 -16.71
CA TYR A 60 -4.74 -9.37 -18.02
C TYR A 60 -3.35 -10.01 -17.95
N ASN A 61 -2.89 -10.41 -16.75
CA ASN A 61 -1.58 -11.02 -16.49
C ASN A 61 -0.40 -10.21 -17.06
N LEU A 62 -0.50 -8.87 -17.07
CA LEU A 62 0.58 -7.97 -17.53
C LEU A 62 1.72 -7.81 -16.51
N SER A 63 1.66 -8.53 -15.38
CA SER A 63 2.68 -8.49 -14.34
C SER A 63 4.07 -8.96 -14.79
N ASP A 64 4.17 -9.68 -15.91
CA ASP A 64 5.45 -10.14 -16.47
C ASP A 64 6.09 -9.16 -17.47
N GLU A 65 5.40 -8.11 -17.93
CA GLU A 65 5.87 -7.24 -19.04
C GLU A 65 6.26 -5.80 -18.64
N LEU A 66 6.10 -5.40 -17.37
CA LEU A 66 6.38 -4.03 -16.91
C LEU A 66 7.72 -3.87 -16.14
#